data_AF-A0A2J4QCL4-F1
#
_entry.id   AF-A0A2J4QCL4-F1
#
_cell.length_a   1.000
_cell.length_b   1.000
_cell.length_c   1.000
_cell.angle_alpha   90.00
_cell.angle_beta   90.00
_cell.angle_gamma   90.00
#
_symmetry.space_group_name_H-M   'P 1'
#
loop_
_entity.id
_entity.type
_entity.pdbx_description
1 polymer ?
#
loop_
_entity_poly.entity_id
_entity_poly.type
_entity_poly.pdbx_seq_one_letter_code
_entity_poly.pdbx_strand_id
1 'polypeptide(L)'
;MNADRFDWSEELHRTVVKSLTTSFGLDFLLLDDKFGGDVNTVHNVRQGVYATDTERQRYEQRDEYNSHHYHSHENYIATNRAGKKSHEVGSLSDAYTGKIFAPKDKKNLDHTISAHEIHNDEGRLLAECDGADLANDSSNLTFTNESMNKAKKAKSMDAFVQTLQEQYSTTTQEITRLRSMPTLSEQEKKQLNKLENKASADFELMKKADKQAREKYNSTINHEYYTSSKFAKNVTSAAMNNAFRMGTRQMLGLILAETWFVFRERIPVIVEKHR
;
A
#
# COMPACT_ATOMS: atom_id res chain seq x y z
N MET A 1 -44.11 -1.60 -4.49
CA MET A 1 -43.25 -1.35 -5.65
C MET A 1 -41.96 -0.76 -5.13
N ASN A 2 -40.90 -1.57 -5.03
CA ASN A 2 -39.57 -1.04 -4.75
C ASN A 2 -39.16 -0.26 -6.00
N ALA A 3 -38.91 1.04 -5.85
CA ALA A 3 -38.25 1.78 -6.90
C ALA A 3 -36.83 1.23 -6.99
N ASP A 4 -36.53 0.50 -8.08
CA ASP A 4 -35.17 0.07 -8.38
C ASP A 4 -34.28 1.31 -8.38
N ARG A 5 -33.41 1.38 -7.39
CA ARG A 5 -32.55 2.52 -7.15
C ARG A 5 -31.50 2.49 -8.25
N PHE A 6 -31.61 3.37 -9.24
CA PHE A 6 -30.70 3.46 -10.38
C PHE A 6 -29.24 3.48 -9.90
N ASP A 7 -28.47 2.47 -10.31
CA ASP A 7 -27.08 2.34 -9.92
C ASP A 7 -26.19 3.19 -10.85
N TRP A 8 -26.04 4.45 -10.46
CA TRP A 8 -25.17 5.40 -11.15
C TRP A 8 -23.72 4.93 -11.29
N SER A 9 -23.23 4.07 -10.38
CA SER A 9 -21.86 3.56 -10.44
C SER A 9 -21.71 2.58 -11.60
N GLU A 10 -22.67 1.68 -11.76
CA GLU A 10 -22.66 0.69 -12.83
C GLU A 10 -22.88 1.34 -14.21
N GLU A 11 -23.76 2.33 -14.29
CA GLU A 11 -24.00 3.08 -15.54
C GLU A 11 -22.79 3.95 -15.95
N LEU A 12 -22.12 4.57 -14.98
CA LEU A 12 -20.86 5.28 -15.23
C LEU A 12 -19.78 4.31 -15.72
N HIS A 13 -19.66 3.14 -15.10
CA HIS A 13 -18.73 2.10 -15.53
C HIS A 13 -18.98 1.66 -16.97
N ARG A 14 -20.22 1.31 -17.31
CA ARG A 14 -20.60 0.94 -18.68
C ARG A 14 -20.27 2.03 -19.68
N THR A 15 -20.53 3.29 -19.33
CA THR A 15 -20.23 4.44 -20.19
C THR A 15 -18.74 4.62 -20.44
N VAL A 16 -17.92 4.52 -19.38
CA VAL A 16 -16.46 4.65 -19.52
C VAL A 16 -15.88 3.48 -20.30
N VAL A 17 -16.28 2.23 -19.98
CA VAL A 17 -15.83 1.04 -20.72
C VAL A 17 -16.20 1.13 -22.19
N LYS A 18 -17.45 1.46 -22.52
CA LYS A 18 -17.89 1.65 -23.91
C LYS A 18 -17.09 2.73 -24.64
N SER A 19 -16.79 3.84 -23.96
CA SER A 19 -15.98 4.92 -24.52
C SER A 19 -14.54 4.46 -24.77
N LEU A 20 -13.94 3.73 -23.82
CA LEU A 20 -12.60 3.17 -23.96
C LEU A 20 -12.53 2.18 -25.13
N THR A 21 -13.50 1.27 -25.21
CA THR A 21 -13.62 0.31 -26.29
C THR A 21 -13.73 1.00 -27.65
N THR A 22 -14.68 1.92 -27.80
CA THR A 22 -14.96 2.57 -29.09
C THR A 22 -13.84 3.52 -29.52
N SER A 23 -13.30 4.32 -28.59
CA SER A 23 -12.31 5.35 -28.91
C SER A 23 -10.88 4.82 -29.01
N PHE A 24 -10.56 3.71 -28.33
CA PHE A 24 -9.20 3.18 -28.27
C PHE A 24 -9.06 1.75 -28.81
N GLY A 25 -10.13 1.14 -29.32
CA GLY A 25 -10.10 -0.21 -29.91
C GLY A 25 -9.79 -1.27 -28.85
N LEU A 26 -10.40 -1.11 -27.67
CA LEU A 26 -10.25 -2.02 -26.53
C LEU A 26 -11.49 -2.92 -26.41
N ASP A 27 -11.82 -3.63 -27.48
CA ASP A 27 -13.00 -4.51 -27.53
C ASP A 27 -12.93 -5.64 -26.50
N PHE A 28 -11.72 -6.03 -26.08
CA PHE A 28 -11.50 -7.00 -25.01
C PHE A 28 -12.05 -6.54 -23.65
N LEU A 29 -12.23 -5.23 -23.40
CA LEU A 29 -12.83 -4.74 -22.16
C LEU A 29 -14.31 -5.11 -22.02
N LEU A 30 -14.96 -5.51 -23.13
CA LEU A 30 -16.34 -6.03 -23.13
C LEU A 30 -16.40 -7.54 -22.85
N LEU A 31 -15.24 -8.22 -22.83
CA LEU A 31 -15.12 -9.62 -22.47
C LEU A 31 -14.75 -9.64 -20.98
N ASP A 32 -15.75 -9.83 -20.11
CA ASP A 32 -15.64 -9.72 -18.64
C ASP A 32 -14.51 -10.56 -17.99
N ASP A 33 -13.88 -11.47 -18.74
CA ASP A 33 -12.92 -12.43 -18.21
C ASP A 33 -11.48 -11.89 -18.09
N LYS A 34 -11.13 -10.74 -18.70
CA LYS A 34 -9.76 -10.16 -18.63
C LYS A 34 -9.75 -8.63 -18.76
N PHE A 35 -9.76 -7.92 -17.63
CA PHE A 35 -9.31 -6.51 -17.61
C PHE A 35 -7.89 -6.46 -18.22
N GLY A 36 -7.55 -5.44 -19.02
CA GLY A 36 -6.23 -5.32 -19.71
C GLY A 36 -5.92 -6.28 -20.87
N GLY A 37 -6.73 -7.33 -21.09
CA GLY A 37 -6.63 -8.20 -22.28
C GLY A 37 -5.31 -8.97 -22.38
N ASP A 38 -4.67 -8.93 -23.54
CA ASP A 38 -3.37 -9.58 -23.82
C ASP A 38 -2.16 -8.76 -23.35
N VAL A 39 -2.38 -7.72 -22.53
CA VAL A 39 -1.33 -6.87 -21.97
C VAL A 39 -1.31 -6.99 -20.46
N ASN A 40 -0.13 -7.21 -19.88
CA ASN A 40 0.03 -7.17 -18.43
C ASN A 40 -0.16 -5.73 -17.95
N THR A 41 -0.95 -5.54 -16.91
CA THR A 41 -1.11 -4.24 -16.26
C THR A 41 -0.85 -4.38 -14.76
N VAL A 42 -0.45 -3.29 -14.11
CA VAL A 42 -0.18 -3.27 -12.66
C VAL A 42 -1.41 -3.69 -11.88
N HIS A 43 -2.60 -3.22 -12.27
CA HIS A 43 -3.85 -3.63 -11.62
C HIS A 43 -4.07 -5.15 -11.73
N ASN A 44 -3.97 -5.71 -12.94
CA ASN A 44 -4.26 -7.12 -13.17
C ASN A 44 -3.30 -8.06 -12.46
N VAL A 45 -1.99 -7.80 -12.54
CA VAL A 45 -1.01 -8.71 -11.93
C VAL A 45 -1.16 -8.75 -10.41
N ARG A 46 -1.56 -7.64 -9.77
CA ARG A 46 -1.89 -7.58 -8.34
C ARG A 46 -3.15 -8.35 -7.97
N GLN A 47 -4.00 -8.67 -8.95
CA GLN A 47 -5.15 -9.57 -8.81
C GLN A 47 -4.80 -11.02 -9.21
N GLY A 48 -3.52 -11.32 -9.50
CA GLY A 48 -3.06 -12.62 -9.95
C GLY A 48 -3.41 -12.93 -11.42
N VAL A 49 -3.84 -11.94 -12.19
CA VAL A 49 -4.19 -12.10 -13.61
C VAL A 49 -3.02 -11.64 -14.47
N TYR A 50 -2.44 -12.59 -15.22
CA TYR A 50 -1.32 -12.34 -16.12
C TYR A 50 -1.74 -12.59 -17.57
N ALA A 51 -1.38 -11.66 -18.45
CA ALA A 51 -1.51 -11.82 -19.89
C ALA A 51 -0.42 -12.73 -20.48
N THR A 52 0.74 -12.82 -19.83
CA THR A 52 1.86 -13.65 -20.29
C THR A 52 2.37 -14.59 -19.21
N ASP A 53 2.66 -15.85 -19.60
CA ASP A 53 3.26 -16.84 -18.71
C ASP A 53 4.63 -16.41 -18.18
N THR A 54 5.39 -15.65 -18.97
CA THR A 54 6.71 -15.13 -18.58
C THR A 54 6.66 -14.23 -17.35
N GLU A 55 5.71 -13.28 -17.29
CA GLU A 55 5.62 -12.39 -16.12
C GLU A 55 5.07 -13.13 -14.90
N ARG A 56 4.16 -14.10 -15.09
CA ARG A 56 3.72 -14.99 -14.01
C ARG A 56 4.90 -15.77 -13.42
N GLN A 57 5.67 -16.45 -14.28
CA GLN A 57 6.86 -17.21 -13.85
C GLN A 57 7.90 -16.34 -13.16
N ARG A 58 8.13 -15.12 -13.68
CA ARG A 58 9.06 -14.17 -13.05
C ARG A 58 8.64 -13.80 -11.62
N TYR A 59 7.34 -13.68 -11.36
CA TYR A 59 6.84 -13.47 -10.01
C TYR A 59 6.98 -14.72 -9.13
N GLU A 60 6.64 -15.90 -9.65
CA GLU A 60 6.73 -17.18 -8.96
C GLU A 60 8.17 -17.56 -8.59
N GLN A 61 9.14 -17.17 -9.43
CA GLN A 61 10.57 -17.47 -9.29
C GLN A 61 11.36 -16.31 -8.65
N ARG A 62 10.68 -15.29 -8.11
CA ARG A 62 11.36 -14.19 -7.42
C ARG A 62 12.19 -14.71 -6.24
N ASP A 63 13.26 -13.98 -5.91
CA ASP A 63 14.08 -14.29 -4.73
C ASP A 63 13.26 -14.22 -3.43
N GLU A 64 13.74 -14.91 -2.40
CA GLU A 64 13.14 -14.80 -1.08
C GLU A 64 13.39 -13.44 -0.43
N TYR A 65 12.44 -13.02 0.42
CA TYR A 65 12.55 -11.77 1.16
C TYR A 65 13.77 -11.78 2.10
N ASN A 66 14.69 -10.84 1.88
CA ASN A 66 15.85 -10.63 2.73
C ASN A 66 15.74 -9.31 3.51
N SER A 67 15.38 -9.39 4.80
CA SER A 67 15.26 -8.19 5.66
C SER A 67 16.54 -7.34 5.72
N HIS A 68 17.73 -7.95 5.65
CA HIS A 68 18.98 -7.20 5.73
C HIS A 68 19.11 -6.23 4.56
N HIS A 69 18.79 -6.68 3.33
CA HIS A 69 18.87 -5.87 2.11
C HIS A 69 18.10 -4.53 2.22
N TYR A 70 16.92 -4.57 2.83
CA TYR A 70 16.09 -3.38 3.03
C TYR A 70 16.60 -2.45 4.14
N HIS A 71 17.18 -3.00 5.21
CA HIS A 71 17.62 -2.21 6.37
C HIS A 71 19.08 -1.74 6.28
N SER A 72 19.86 -2.28 5.35
CA SER A 72 21.20 -1.79 5.00
C SER A 72 21.18 -0.61 4.02
N HIS A 73 20.00 -0.22 3.51
CA HIS A 73 19.84 0.85 2.55
C HIS A 73 20.29 2.21 3.11
N GLU A 74 20.95 3.03 2.31
CA GLU A 74 21.53 4.31 2.75
C GLU A 74 20.48 5.28 3.34
N ASN A 75 19.30 5.40 2.71
CA ASN A 75 18.20 6.21 3.21
C ASN A 75 17.66 5.75 4.57
N TYR A 76 17.63 4.44 4.83
CA TYR A 76 17.22 3.89 6.13
C TYR A 76 18.20 4.32 7.23
N ILE A 77 19.50 4.21 6.93
CA ILE A 77 20.58 4.57 7.85
C ILE A 77 20.60 6.09 8.08
N ALA A 78 20.47 6.88 7.01
CA ALA A 78 20.45 8.34 7.08
C ALA A 78 19.25 8.85 7.89
N THR A 79 18.05 8.31 7.64
CA THR A 79 16.82 8.67 8.35
C THR A 79 16.92 8.32 9.84
N ASN A 80 17.47 7.14 10.19
CA ASN A 80 17.74 6.78 11.59
C ASN A 80 18.70 7.75 12.27
N ARG A 81 19.78 8.18 11.59
CA ARG A 81 20.72 9.16 12.13
C ARG A 81 20.07 10.52 12.35
N ALA A 82 19.24 10.98 11.40
CA ALA A 82 18.50 12.23 11.53
C ALA A 82 17.50 12.18 12.70
N GLY A 83 16.69 11.12 12.78
CA GLY A 83 15.72 10.95 13.86
C GLY A 83 16.36 10.83 15.24
N LYS A 84 17.56 10.23 15.34
CA LYS A 84 18.33 10.24 16.60
C LYS A 84 18.62 11.68 17.08
N LYS A 85 19.09 12.55 16.18
CA LYS A 85 19.35 13.96 16.50
C LYS A 85 18.07 14.69 16.90
N SER A 86 16.96 14.48 16.18
CA SER A 86 15.66 15.06 16.51
C SER A 86 15.13 14.59 17.88
N HIS A 87 15.39 13.33 18.26
CA HIS A 87 15.00 12.80 19.57
C HIS A 87 15.81 13.42 20.69
N GLU A 88 17.13 13.60 20.50
CA GLU A 88 18.02 14.24 21.48
C GLU A 88 17.62 15.68 21.80
N VAL A 89 17.08 16.42 20.83
CA VAL A 89 16.60 17.80 21.01
C VAL A 89 15.09 17.89 21.34
N GLY A 90 14.41 16.75 21.52
CA GLY A 90 13.00 16.71 21.91
C GLY A 90 12.02 17.18 20.82
N SER A 91 12.36 17.02 19.54
CA SER A 91 11.51 17.40 18.41
C SER A 91 10.96 16.23 17.60
N LEU A 92 11.40 15.00 17.88
CA LEU A 92 10.92 13.81 17.16
C LEU A 92 9.49 13.45 17.60
N SER A 93 8.58 13.38 16.63
CA SER A 93 7.19 12.95 16.83
C SER A 93 6.99 11.48 16.42
N ASP A 94 6.16 10.75 17.17
CA ASP A 94 5.65 9.42 16.80
C ASP A 94 4.51 9.59 15.80
N ALA A 95 4.71 9.17 14.57
CA ALA A 95 3.75 9.40 13.51
C ALA A 95 2.41 8.67 13.70
N TYR A 96 2.38 7.63 14.54
CA TYR A 96 1.17 6.86 14.79
C TYR A 96 0.41 7.32 16.03
N THR A 97 0.93 8.29 16.78
CA THR A 97 0.24 8.86 17.96
C THR A 97 0.20 10.39 17.97
N GLY A 98 1.03 11.04 17.15
CA GLY A 98 1.21 12.50 17.10
C GLY A 98 2.02 13.08 18.27
N LYS A 99 2.40 12.25 19.25
CA LYS A 99 3.12 12.70 20.45
C LYS A 99 4.61 12.84 20.19
N ILE A 100 5.24 13.81 20.86
CA ILE A 100 6.70 13.93 20.91
C ILE A 100 7.26 12.83 21.81
N PHE A 101 8.31 12.15 21.36
CA PHE A 101 9.01 11.15 22.16
C PHE A 101 9.69 11.80 23.37
N ALA A 102 9.48 11.23 24.56
CA ALA A 102 10.23 11.58 25.75
C ALA A 102 11.69 11.07 25.65
N PRO A 103 12.64 11.66 26.42
CA PRO A 103 14.06 11.30 26.31
C PRO A 103 14.40 9.82 26.52
N LYS A 104 13.56 9.08 27.27
CA LYS A 104 13.77 7.65 27.57
C LYS A 104 12.94 6.72 26.67
N ASP A 105 12.15 7.26 25.76
CA ASP A 105 11.30 6.44 24.90
C ASP A 105 12.13 5.64 23.90
N LYS A 106 11.71 4.39 23.69
CA LYS A 106 12.28 3.54 22.66
C LYS A 106 11.47 3.72 21.39
N LYS A 107 12.17 4.05 20.31
CA LYS A 107 11.65 4.33 18.98
C LYS A 107 12.36 3.48 17.93
N ASN A 108 11.61 3.08 16.93
CA ASN A 108 12.09 2.42 15.72
C ASN A 108 11.69 3.24 14.49
N LEU A 109 12.45 3.08 13.41
CA LEU A 109 12.03 3.52 12.08
C LEU A 109 11.23 2.38 11.45
N ASP A 110 9.96 2.65 11.15
CA ASP A 110 9.03 1.70 10.53
C ASP A 110 8.97 1.94 9.01
N HIS A 111 8.79 0.85 8.27
CA HIS A 111 8.29 0.88 6.90
C HIS A 111 6.77 0.84 6.96
N THR A 112 6.12 1.97 6.65
CA THR A 112 4.67 2.15 6.76
C THR A 112 3.93 1.07 5.96
N ILE A 113 4.24 0.98 4.66
CA ILE A 113 4.07 -0.23 3.84
C ILE A 113 5.27 -1.12 4.14
N SER A 114 5.02 -2.32 4.67
CA SER A 114 6.12 -3.16 5.14
C SER A 114 7.05 -3.56 4.00
N ALA A 115 8.35 -3.67 4.27
CA ALA A 115 9.33 -4.14 3.28
C ALA A 115 8.96 -5.53 2.70
N HIS A 116 8.34 -6.40 3.52
CA HIS A 116 7.84 -7.70 3.07
C HIS A 116 6.67 -7.56 2.07
N GLU A 117 5.75 -6.63 2.31
CA GLU A 117 4.65 -6.33 1.38
C GLU A 117 5.20 -5.81 0.04
N ILE A 118 6.11 -4.83 0.09
CA ILE A 118 6.75 -4.25 -1.11
C ILE A 118 7.54 -5.31 -1.88
N HIS A 119 8.27 -6.18 -1.18
CA HIS A 119 9.05 -7.24 -1.81
C HIS A 119 8.16 -8.17 -2.66
N ASN A 120 6.98 -8.50 -2.14
CA ASN A 120 6.04 -9.43 -2.74
C ASN A 120 4.98 -8.78 -3.64
N ASP A 121 5.07 -7.47 -3.92
CA ASP A 121 4.14 -6.79 -4.85
C ASP A 121 4.42 -7.19 -6.30
N GLU A 122 3.44 -7.84 -6.93
CA GLU A 122 3.41 -8.23 -8.33
C GLU A 122 3.60 -7.02 -9.26
N GLY A 123 2.99 -5.88 -8.90
CA GLY A 123 3.06 -4.62 -9.66
C GLY A 123 4.48 -4.06 -9.67
N ARG A 124 5.17 -4.07 -8.53
CA ARG A 124 6.60 -3.70 -8.43
C ARG A 124 7.45 -4.57 -9.33
N LEU A 125 7.25 -5.89 -9.28
CA LEU A 125 8.03 -6.82 -10.08
C LEU A 125 7.76 -6.57 -11.57
N LEU A 126 6.51 -6.47 -12.00
CA LEU A 126 6.14 -6.15 -13.39
C LEU A 126 6.84 -4.87 -13.88
N ALA A 127 6.83 -3.82 -13.06
CA ALA A 127 7.47 -2.53 -13.30
C ALA A 127 9.00 -2.56 -13.23
N GLU A 128 9.59 -3.66 -12.73
CA GLU A 128 11.03 -3.86 -12.56
C GLU A 128 11.68 -2.86 -11.59
N CYS A 129 10.89 -2.34 -10.65
CA CYS A 129 11.37 -1.41 -9.65
C CYS A 129 12.13 -2.14 -8.52
N ASP A 130 13.22 -1.51 -8.04
CA ASP A 130 13.96 -2.00 -6.88
C ASP A 130 13.12 -1.91 -5.60
N GLY A 131 13.07 -3.01 -4.86
CA GLY A 131 12.26 -3.09 -3.65
C GLY A 131 12.84 -2.29 -2.48
N ALA A 132 14.16 -2.27 -2.33
CA ALA A 132 14.81 -1.55 -1.24
C ALA A 132 14.72 -0.03 -1.44
N ASP A 133 14.85 0.46 -2.68
CA ASP A 133 14.65 1.87 -3.01
C ASP A 133 13.24 2.32 -2.65
N LEU A 134 12.22 1.58 -3.10
CA LEU A 134 10.82 1.91 -2.84
C LEU A 134 10.46 1.84 -1.35
N ALA A 135 10.95 0.82 -0.64
CA ALA A 135 10.69 0.70 0.79
C ALA A 135 11.33 1.83 1.59
N ASN A 136 12.49 2.33 1.15
CA ASN A 136 13.24 3.37 1.83
C ASN A 136 13.08 4.77 1.21
N ASP A 137 12.03 4.97 0.39
CA ASP A 137 11.53 6.29 0.06
C ASP A 137 11.08 7.00 1.34
N SER A 138 11.36 8.31 1.44
CA SER A 138 11.08 9.10 2.64
C SER A 138 9.59 9.15 3.00
N SER A 139 8.69 8.97 2.02
CA SER A 139 7.26 8.87 2.26
C SER A 139 6.83 7.58 2.98
N ASN A 140 7.66 6.53 2.92
CA ASN A 140 7.35 5.24 3.53
C ASN A 140 8.07 5.01 4.89
N LEU A 141 9.02 5.87 5.23
CA LEU A 141 9.82 5.77 6.46
C LEU A 141 9.25 6.67 7.56
N THR A 142 8.87 6.09 8.69
CA THR A 142 8.28 6.85 9.79
C THR A 142 8.73 6.39 11.17
N PHE A 143 8.90 7.30 12.12
CA PHE A 143 9.24 6.93 13.49
C PHE A 143 8.00 6.61 14.31
N THR A 144 8.05 5.47 15.00
CA THR A 144 7.04 5.09 15.98
C THR A 144 7.67 4.40 17.19
N ASN A 145 6.95 4.32 18.31
CA ASN A 145 7.46 3.62 19.47
C ASN A 145 7.74 2.13 19.17
N GLU A 146 8.79 1.59 19.79
CA GLU A 146 9.32 0.25 19.54
C GLU A 146 8.25 -0.83 19.75
N SER A 147 7.36 -0.63 20.73
CA SER A 147 6.30 -1.59 21.06
C SER A 147 5.26 -1.70 19.96
N MET A 148 4.84 -0.57 19.37
CA MET A 148 3.91 -0.55 18.24
C MET A 148 4.56 -1.12 16.97
N ASN A 149 5.80 -0.71 16.66
CA ASN A 149 6.56 -1.25 15.53
C ASN A 149 6.67 -2.78 15.58
N LYS A 150 7.05 -3.33 16.74
CA LYS A 150 7.16 -4.79 16.94
C LYS A 150 5.80 -5.50 16.92
N ALA A 151 4.70 -4.79 17.22
CA ALA A 151 3.35 -5.33 17.13
C ALA A 151 2.82 -5.37 15.69
N LYS A 152 3.16 -4.37 14.86
CA LYS A 152 2.78 -4.29 13.45
C LYS A 152 3.38 -5.42 12.62
N LYS A 153 4.69 -5.66 12.76
CA LYS A 153 5.44 -6.63 11.95
C LYS A 153 5.22 -6.39 10.43
N ALA A 154 4.91 -7.44 9.66
CA ALA A 154 4.63 -7.38 8.23
C ALA A 154 3.14 -7.14 7.89
N LYS A 155 2.29 -6.80 8.87
CA LYS A 155 0.87 -6.51 8.59
C LYS A 155 0.76 -5.22 7.77
N SER A 156 -0.25 -5.18 6.90
CA SER A 156 -0.72 -3.93 6.32
C SER A 156 -1.24 -3.00 7.43
N MET A 157 -1.29 -1.70 7.14
CA MET A 157 -1.79 -0.73 8.11
C MET A 157 -3.23 -1.02 8.52
N ASP A 158 -4.10 -1.35 7.57
CA ASP A 158 -5.51 -1.67 7.85
C ASP A 158 -5.65 -2.89 8.77
N ALA A 159 -4.94 -3.98 8.49
CA ALA A 159 -4.96 -5.17 9.34
C ALA A 159 -4.40 -4.89 10.74
N PHE A 160 -3.42 -3.98 10.84
CA PHE A 160 -2.87 -3.59 12.12
C PHE A 160 -3.84 -2.69 12.92
N VAL A 161 -4.46 -1.69 12.28
CA VAL A 161 -5.50 -0.85 12.89
C VAL A 161 -6.66 -1.72 13.37
N GLN A 162 -7.14 -2.65 12.55
CA GLN A 162 -8.18 -3.58 12.94
C GLN A 162 -7.78 -4.40 14.18
N THR A 163 -6.54 -4.94 14.19
CA THR A 163 -6.02 -5.66 15.37
C THR A 163 -6.05 -4.78 16.63
N LEU A 164 -5.67 -3.50 16.52
CA LEU A 164 -5.66 -2.58 17.66
C LEU A 164 -7.07 -2.25 18.15
N GLN A 165 -8.02 -2.07 17.23
CA GLN A 165 -9.43 -1.84 17.53
C GLN A 165 -10.04 -3.02 18.28
N GLU A 166 -9.83 -4.25 17.78
CA GLU A 166 -10.31 -5.48 18.42
C GLU A 166 -9.72 -5.67 19.82
N GLN A 167 -8.47 -5.27 20.03
CA GLN A 167 -7.77 -5.39 21.32
C GLN A 167 -8.03 -4.22 22.28
N TYR A 168 -8.76 -3.18 21.87
CA TYR A 168 -8.81 -1.91 22.61
C TYR A 168 -9.43 -2.04 24.01
N SER A 169 -10.56 -2.76 24.12
CA SER A 169 -11.27 -2.96 25.39
C SER A 169 -10.40 -3.71 26.40
N THR A 170 -9.85 -4.86 26.01
CA THR A 170 -8.97 -5.69 26.84
C THR A 170 -7.69 -4.94 27.23
N THR A 171 -7.11 -4.17 26.30
CA THR A 171 -5.93 -3.33 26.56
C THR A 171 -6.22 -2.29 27.63
N THR A 172 -7.35 -1.59 27.53
CA THR A 172 -7.73 -0.54 28.48
C THR A 172 -8.08 -1.08 29.86
N GLN A 173 -8.74 -2.26 29.92
CA GLN A 173 -9.01 -2.95 31.19
C GLN A 173 -7.71 -3.34 31.89
N GLU A 174 -6.74 -3.89 31.16
CA GLU A 174 -5.46 -4.30 31.75
C GLU A 174 -4.61 -3.11 32.19
N ILE A 175 -4.63 -1.99 31.44
CA ILE A 175 -4.01 -0.73 31.88
C ILE A 175 -4.62 -0.27 33.21
N THR A 176 -5.96 -0.30 33.32
CA THR A 176 -6.67 0.10 34.54
C THR A 176 -6.28 -0.80 35.71
N ARG A 177 -6.23 -2.12 35.50
CA ARG A 177 -5.81 -3.09 36.51
C ARG A 177 -4.38 -2.81 36.99
N LEU A 178 -3.43 -2.68 36.08
CA LEU A 178 -2.03 -2.41 36.41
C LEU A 178 -1.86 -1.06 37.14
N ARG A 179 -2.55 0.00 36.71
CA ARG A 179 -2.50 1.30 37.40
C ARG A 179 -3.12 1.30 38.80
N SER A 180 -4.03 0.36 39.08
CA SER A 180 -4.64 0.21 40.41
C SER A 180 -3.76 -0.55 41.41
N MET A 181 -2.70 -1.20 40.95
CA MET A 181 -1.80 -1.95 41.84
C MET A 181 -0.92 -0.99 42.66
N PRO A 182 -0.76 -1.22 43.98
CA PRO A 182 0.01 -0.31 44.85
C PRO A 182 1.50 -0.27 44.49
N THR A 183 2.05 -1.38 43.98
CA THR A 183 3.42 -1.49 43.50
C THR A 183 3.46 -2.36 42.25
N LEU A 184 4.31 -1.98 41.29
CA LEU A 184 4.54 -2.73 40.06
C LEU A 184 5.97 -3.26 40.03
N SER A 185 6.11 -4.54 39.68
CA SER A 185 7.39 -5.12 39.30
C SER A 185 7.93 -4.51 38.00
N GLU A 186 9.22 -4.67 37.73
CA GLU A 186 9.82 -4.18 36.48
C GLU A 186 9.20 -4.81 35.22
N GLN A 187 8.72 -6.05 35.30
CA GLN A 187 8.01 -6.71 34.20
C GLN A 187 6.65 -6.05 33.97
N GLU A 188 5.91 -5.76 35.03
CA GLU A 188 4.61 -5.10 34.95
C GLU A 188 4.71 -3.65 34.47
N LYS A 189 5.75 -2.91 34.88
CA LYS A 189 6.03 -1.57 34.33
C LYS A 189 6.27 -1.60 32.83
N LYS A 190 7.07 -2.56 32.35
CA LYS A 190 7.31 -2.74 30.91
C LYS A 190 6.03 -3.11 30.16
N GLN A 191 5.22 -3.98 30.75
CA GLN A 191 3.94 -4.38 30.18
C GLN A 191 2.95 -3.20 30.12
N LEU A 192 2.83 -2.43 31.20
CA LEU A 192 2.00 -1.22 31.25
C LEU A 192 2.41 -0.24 30.16
N ASN A 193 3.70 0.09 30.05
CA ASN A 193 4.20 0.98 29.00
C ASN A 193 3.90 0.46 27.58
N LYS A 194 4.01 -0.85 27.35
CA LYS A 194 3.65 -1.46 26.05
C LYS A 194 2.16 -1.31 25.74
N LEU A 195 1.29 -1.52 26.73
CA LEU A 195 -0.16 -1.39 26.57
C LEU A 195 -0.57 0.06 26.36
N GLU A 196 -0.01 1.00 27.13
CA GLU A 196 -0.27 2.43 27.00
C GLU A 196 0.15 2.96 25.62
N ASN A 197 1.30 2.51 25.10
CA ASN A 197 1.72 2.83 23.74
C ASN A 197 0.67 2.38 22.71
N LYS A 198 0.18 1.12 22.79
CA LYS A 198 -0.87 0.61 21.90
C LYS A 198 -2.19 1.39 22.04
N ALA A 199 -2.61 1.67 23.27
CA ALA A 199 -3.84 2.40 23.55
C ALA A 199 -3.78 3.86 23.10
N SER A 200 -2.57 4.40 22.90
CA SER A 200 -2.35 5.76 22.40
C SER A 200 -2.30 5.89 20.88
N ALA A 201 -2.49 4.78 20.16
CA ALA A 201 -2.55 4.80 18.69
C ALA A 201 -3.66 5.73 18.20
N ASP A 202 -3.31 6.60 17.26
CA ASP A 202 -4.23 7.45 16.53
C ASP A 202 -4.47 6.83 15.16
N PHE A 203 -5.64 6.21 14.99
CA PHE A 203 -5.96 5.48 13.77
C PHE A 203 -6.08 6.38 12.54
N GLU A 204 -6.43 7.67 12.71
CA GLU A 204 -6.50 8.60 11.59
C GLU A 204 -5.10 9.01 11.13
N LEU A 205 -4.17 9.25 12.06
CA LEU A 205 -2.77 9.48 11.71
C LEU A 205 -2.14 8.25 11.04
N MET A 206 -2.40 7.05 11.55
CA MET A 206 -1.93 5.80 10.97
C MET A 206 -2.42 5.60 9.53
N LYS A 207 -3.73 5.76 9.30
CA LYS A 207 -4.33 5.68 7.95
C LYS A 207 -3.82 6.77 7.02
N LYS A 208 -3.62 7.98 7.53
CA LYS A 208 -3.08 9.10 6.74
C LYS A 208 -1.64 8.81 6.29
N ALA A 209 -0.80 8.31 7.19
CA ALA A 209 0.58 7.95 6.86
C ALA A 209 0.63 6.84 5.80
N ASP A 210 -0.16 5.77 5.97
CA ASP A 210 -0.23 4.68 5.00
C ASP A 210 -0.78 5.14 3.65
N LYS A 211 -1.83 5.97 3.64
CA LYS A 211 -2.35 6.57 2.40
C LYS A 211 -1.29 7.37 1.65
N GLN A 212 -0.53 8.22 2.35
CA GLN A 212 0.53 9.02 1.73
C GLN A 212 1.65 8.14 1.16
N ALA A 213 2.10 7.14 1.92
CA ALA A 213 3.10 6.18 1.46
C ALA A 213 2.61 5.42 0.22
N ARG A 214 1.37 4.92 0.23
CA ARG A 214 0.77 4.16 -0.88
C ARG A 214 0.53 5.01 -2.12
N GLU A 215 0.13 6.27 -1.97
CA GLU A 215 -0.03 7.18 -3.09
C GLU A 215 1.30 7.42 -3.81
N LYS A 216 2.37 7.70 -3.06
CA LYS A 216 3.71 7.87 -3.62
C LYS A 216 4.22 6.57 -4.24
N TYR A 217 4.13 5.46 -3.52
CA TYR A 217 4.56 4.13 -3.98
C TYR A 217 3.88 3.71 -5.29
N ASN A 218 2.55 3.78 -5.34
CA ASN A 218 1.79 3.40 -6.53
C ASN A 218 2.03 4.35 -7.69
N SER A 219 2.17 5.66 -7.43
CA SER A 219 2.51 6.62 -8.47
C SER A 219 3.87 6.32 -9.10
N THR A 220 4.87 5.94 -8.29
CA THR A 220 6.19 5.57 -8.80
C THR A 220 6.11 4.31 -9.66
N ILE A 221 5.51 3.22 -9.16
CA ILE A 221 5.35 1.96 -9.92
C ILE A 221 4.62 2.18 -11.24
N ASN A 222 3.48 2.87 -11.21
CA ASN A 222 2.69 3.13 -12.40
C ASN A 222 3.45 4.00 -13.41
N HIS A 223 4.18 5.01 -12.94
CA HIS A 223 4.98 5.84 -13.82
C HIS A 223 6.09 5.03 -14.49
N GLU A 224 6.88 4.29 -13.71
CA GLU A 224 7.96 3.45 -14.22
C GLU A 224 7.43 2.44 -15.24
N TYR A 225 6.33 1.74 -14.94
CA TYR A 225 5.80 0.73 -15.85
C TYR A 225 5.19 1.34 -17.11
N TYR A 226 4.20 2.22 -16.98
CA TYR A 226 3.39 2.67 -18.12
C TYR A 226 4.14 3.63 -19.06
N THR A 227 5.26 4.18 -18.63
CA THR A 227 6.17 4.96 -19.50
C THR A 227 7.34 4.14 -20.04
N SER A 228 7.50 2.88 -19.60
CA SER A 228 8.62 2.04 -20.00
C SER A 228 8.51 1.52 -21.44
N SER A 229 9.68 1.20 -22.01
CA SER A 229 9.75 0.43 -23.25
C SER A 229 9.19 -0.99 -23.10
N LYS A 230 9.18 -1.57 -21.89
CA LYS A 230 8.62 -2.89 -21.61
C LYS A 230 7.12 -2.91 -21.84
N PHE A 231 6.39 -1.93 -21.30
CA PHE A 231 4.96 -1.78 -21.54
C PHE A 231 4.67 -1.52 -23.02
N ALA A 232 5.39 -0.60 -23.67
CA ALA A 232 5.22 -0.32 -25.09
C ALA A 232 5.43 -1.57 -25.98
N LYS A 233 6.44 -2.39 -25.67
CA LYS A 233 6.67 -3.67 -26.35
C LYS A 233 5.53 -4.66 -26.10
N ASN A 234 5.07 -4.78 -24.86
CA ASN A 234 3.97 -5.68 -24.50
C ASN A 234 2.70 -5.33 -25.29
N VAL A 235 2.31 -4.04 -25.32
CA VAL A 235 1.20 -3.55 -26.13
C VAL A 235 1.40 -3.83 -27.63
N THR A 236 2.61 -3.58 -28.15
CA THR A 236 2.92 -3.82 -29.58
C THR A 236 2.81 -5.31 -29.93
N SER A 237 3.36 -6.19 -29.10
CA SER A 237 3.27 -7.65 -29.28
C SER A 237 1.83 -8.15 -29.22
N ALA A 238 1.04 -7.67 -28.27
CA ALA A 238 -0.38 -7.98 -28.17
C ALA A 238 -1.17 -7.52 -29.41
N ALA A 239 -0.89 -6.32 -29.91
CA ALA A 239 -1.54 -5.78 -31.11
C ALA A 239 -1.19 -6.62 -32.38
N MET A 240 0.04 -7.09 -32.50
CA MET A 240 0.46 -7.97 -33.61
C MET A 240 -0.27 -9.32 -33.60
N ASN A 241 -0.51 -9.89 -32.41
CA ASN A 241 -1.20 -11.17 -32.28
C ASN A 241 -2.71 -11.08 -32.58
N ASN A 242 -3.31 -9.89 -32.48
CA ASN A 242 -4.76 -9.66 -32.66
C ASN A 242 -5.15 -9.07 -34.03
N ALA A 243 -4.29 -9.18 -35.04
CA ALA A 243 -4.50 -8.74 -36.43
C ALA A 243 -4.83 -7.23 -36.65
N PHE A 244 -4.93 -6.42 -35.60
CA PHE A 244 -5.21 -4.97 -35.65
C PHE A 244 -3.96 -4.13 -35.38
N ARG A 245 -3.58 -3.25 -36.31
CA ARG A 245 -2.52 -2.25 -36.10
C ARG A 245 -3.07 -0.97 -35.46
N MET A 246 -3.08 -0.85 -34.13
CA MET A 246 -3.44 0.41 -33.43
C MET A 246 -2.56 0.71 -32.19
N GLY A 247 -1.24 0.66 -32.36
CA GLY A 247 -0.27 0.66 -31.24
C GLY A 247 -0.33 1.84 -30.26
N THR A 248 -0.57 3.09 -30.68
CA THR A 248 -0.55 4.24 -29.76
C THR A 248 -1.90 4.53 -29.10
N ARG A 249 -3.01 4.35 -29.81
CA ARG A 249 -4.36 4.53 -29.25
C ARG A 249 -4.65 3.47 -28.19
N GLN A 250 -4.33 2.20 -28.43
CA GLN A 250 -4.53 1.14 -27.45
C GLN A 250 -3.69 1.35 -26.19
N MET A 251 -2.44 1.82 -26.33
CA MET A 251 -1.59 2.16 -25.19
C MET A 251 -2.21 3.25 -24.31
N LEU A 252 -2.66 4.36 -24.91
CA LEU A 252 -3.34 5.43 -24.18
C LEU A 252 -4.65 4.95 -23.55
N GLY A 253 -5.41 4.14 -24.27
CA GLY A 253 -6.65 3.55 -23.77
C GLY A 253 -6.41 2.65 -22.55
N LEU A 254 -5.36 1.82 -22.55
CA LEU A 254 -4.98 0.97 -21.42
C LEU A 254 -4.59 1.80 -20.20
N ILE A 255 -3.82 2.86 -20.37
CA ILE A 255 -3.46 3.79 -19.27
C ILE A 255 -4.73 4.43 -18.67
N LEU A 256 -5.68 4.85 -19.52
CA LEU A 256 -6.96 5.40 -19.07
C LEU A 256 -7.84 4.34 -18.39
N ALA A 257 -7.83 3.10 -18.89
CA ALA A 257 -8.56 1.98 -18.30
C ALA A 257 -8.03 1.66 -16.90
N GLU A 258 -6.71 1.61 -16.72
CA GLU A 258 -6.06 1.42 -15.41
C GLU A 258 -6.43 2.53 -14.43
N THR A 259 -6.39 3.79 -14.90
CA THR A 259 -6.82 4.93 -14.08
C THR A 259 -8.29 4.78 -13.66
N TRP A 260 -9.15 4.33 -14.57
CA TRP A 260 -10.57 4.09 -14.31
C TRP A 260 -10.81 2.94 -13.32
N PHE A 261 -10.15 1.79 -13.50
CA PHE A 261 -10.35 0.63 -12.62
C PHE A 261 -9.88 0.91 -11.19
N VAL A 262 -8.71 1.54 -11.04
CA VAL A 262 -8.21 1.98 -9.72
C VAL A 262 -9.17 3.00 -9.08
N PHE A 263 -9.76 3.90 -9.87
CA PHE A 263 -10.75 4.85 -9.36
C PHE A 263 -12.06 4.15 -8.95
N ARG A 264 -12.57 3.23 -9.78
CA ARG A 264 -13.83 2.52 -9.55
C ARG A 264 -13.83 1.76 -8.22
N GLU A 265 -12.73 1.10 -7.88
CA GLU A 265 -12.58 0.39 -6.59
C GLU A 265 -12.76 1.32 -5.38
N ARG A 266 -12.49 2.62 -5.53
CA ARG A 266 -12.64 3.61 -4.46
C ARG A 266 -14.05 4.22 -4.39
N ILE A 267 -14.89 4.04 -5.41
CA ILE A 267 -16.24 4.62 -5.45
C ILE A 267 -17.09 4.21 -4.24
N PRO A 268 -17.16 2.93 -3.82
CA PRO A 268 -17.98 2.53 -2.66
C PRO A 268 -17.58 3.28 -1.38
N VAL A 269 -16.28 3.41 -1.14
CA VAL A 269 -15.72 4.12 0.03
C VAL A 269 -16.07 5.61 0.01
N ILE A 270 -16.02 6.25 -1.17
CA ILE A 270 -16.38 7.66 -1.33
C ILE A 270 -17.88 7.88 -1.09
N VAL A 271 -18.73 7.00 -1.63
CA VAL A 271 -20.18 7.08 -1.49
C VAL A 271 -20.61 6.84 -0.05
N GLU A 272 -19.98 5.90 0.66
CA GLU A 272 -20.27 5.63 2.07
C GLU A 272 -19.83 6.78 2.98
N LYS A 273 -18.70 7.43 2.68
CA LYS A 273 -18.23 8.61 3.42
C LYS A 273 -19.13 9.85 3.27
N HIS A 274 -19.98 9.90 2.24
CA HIS A 274 -20.81 11.07 1.89
C HIS A 274 -22.32 10.76 1.88
N ARG A 275 -22.71 9.61 2.42
CA ARG A 275 -24.09 9.31 2.84
C ARG A 275 -24.29 9.67 4.30
#